data_AF-A0A5M3MN99-F1
#
_entry.id   AF-A0A5M3MN99-F1
#
_cell.length_a   1.000
_cell.length_b   1.000
_cell.length_c   1.000
_cell.angle_alpha   90.00
_cell.angle_beta   90.00
_cell.angle_gamma   90.00
#
_symmetry.space_group_name_H-M   'P 1'
#
loop_
_entity.id
_entity.type
_entity.pdbx_description
1 polymer ?
#
loop_
_entity_poly.entity_id
_entity_poly.type
_entity_poly.pdbx_seq_one_letter_code
_entity_poly.pdbx_strand_id
1 'polypeptide(L)'
;MSKVQEHSVSFHEVVDVTTSSVITTFCLYSGRGWPTPCLGVLGDMYLDLATYDLLAKLSGGWNIWAGPAYGREVDDSEYHWSRFKAHLHPHPSVLRDELSPSSSRFLWCNEDGVYWWTEDEIHKDRRKVRNVPSNDYVRMNGRWIVRRLVSRKYSHLEPPQKGQVRKSADHSTDTPKSGPALKKRRLETSAINQRIDENKTASSSTSSPGMPEQYEGPLMQVREQFNIFLRSTIQSARQEAVEDTVDLRCRLEAVESRAKKAEADVTKRDKRIAKLEEELAKVSARGYSQTRAALHRIGKRSASGIPAFTRQHASVKCELD
;
A
#
# COMPACT_ATOMS: atom_id res chain seq x y z
N MET A 1 -8.09 14.86 10.41
CA MET A 1 -7.50 13.62 9.86
C MET A 1 -8.61 12.58 9.82
N SER A 2 -9.04 12.16 8.62
CA SER A 2 -10.05 11.12 8.46
C SER A 2 -9.49 9.78 8.97
N LYS A 3 -10.28 9.01 9.74
CA LYS A 3 -9.87 7.66 10.17
C LYS A 3 -9.78 6.76 8.94
N VAL A 4 -8.56 6.34 8.60
CA VAL A 4 -8.33 5.25 7.64
C VAL A 4 -8.76 3.95 8.32
N GLN A 5 -9.66 3.20 7.70
CA GLN A 5 -10.01 1.86 8.17
C GLN A 5 -9.10 0.87 7.45
N GLU A 6 -8.22 0.24 8.22
CA GLU A 6 -7.38 -0.84 7.72
C GLU A 6 -8.20 -2.13 7.73
N HIS A 7 -8.71 -2.51 6.56
CA HIS A 7 -9.25 -3.85 6.33
C HIS A 7 -8.14 -4.69 5.71
N SER A 8 -7.26 -5.28 6.54
CA SER A 8 -6.24 -6.20 6.04
C SER A 8 -6.90 -7.49 5.56
N VAL A 9 -7.32 -7.54 4.31
CA VAL A 9 -7.61 -8.80 3.64
C VAL A 9 -6.28 -9.32 3.13
N SER A 10 -5.61 -10.13 3.93
CA SER A 10 -4.35 -10.76 3.54
C SER A 10 -4.64 -11.87 2.55
N PHE A 11 -4.20 -11.69 1.30
CA PHE A 11 -4.22 -12.76 0.32
C PHE A 11 -2.94 -13.57 0.44
N HIS A 12 -3.10 -14.85 0.77
CA HIS A 12 -2.02 -15.82 0.73
C HIS A 12 -2.09 -16.51 -0.62
N GLU A 13 -1.16 -16.16 -1.51
CA GLU A 13 -0.93 -16.95 -2.70
C GLU A 13 -0.13 -18.20 -2.28
N VAL A 14 -0.77 -19.35 -2.33
CA VAL A 14 -0.11 -20.65 -2.11
C VAL A 14 0.60 -21.01 -3.41
N VAL A 15 1.81 -20.50 -3.59
CA VAL A 15 2.71 -20.95 -4.66
C VAL A 15 3.62 -22.04 -4.10
N ASP A 16 3.81 -23.08 -4.90
CA ASP A 16 4.39 -24.38 -4.56
C ASP A 16 5.73 -24.30 -3.79
N VAL A 17 5.89 -25.21 -2.82
CA VAL A 17 6.88 -25.16 -1.71
C VAL A 17 8.34 -25.36 -2.18
N THR A 18 8.56 -25.65 -3.45
CA THR A 18 9.88 -25.99 -4.00
C THR A 18 10.71 -24.78 -4.43
N THR A 19 10.12 -23.58 -4.46
CA THR A 19 10.87 -22.34 -4.73
C THR A 19 10.75 -21.42 -3.53
N SER A 20 11.87 -20.85 -3.05
CA SER A 20 11.91 -19.78 -2.03
C SER A 20 11.31 -18.47 -2.59
N SER A 21 10.05 -18.53 -3.01
CA SER A 21 9.31 -17.40 -3.55
C SER A 21 8.84 -16.55 -2.39
N VAL A 22 9.30 -15.31 -2.34
CA VAL A 22 8.86 -14.31 -1.36
C VAL A 22 7.38 -14.04 -1.61
N ILE A 23 6.50 -14.61 -0.78
CA ILE A 23 5.07 -14.33 -0.81
C ILE A 23 4.90 -12.84 -0.49
N THR A 24 4.64 -12.04 -1.52
CA THR A 24 4.38 -10.62 -1.36
C THR A 24 2.90 -10.47 -1.05
N THR A 25 2.56 -10.29 0.22
CA THR A 25 1.17 -10.01 0.63
C THR A 25 0.83 -8.57 0.33
N PHE A 26 -0.25 -8.34 -0.42
CA PHE A 26 -0.81 -7.02 -0.68
C PHE A 26 -2.03 -6.76 0.20
N CYS A 27 -2.23 -5.49 0.57
CA CYS A 27 -3.34 -5.02 1.38
C CYS A 27 -4.30 -4.15 0.56
N LEU A 28 -5.60 -4.27 0.85
CA LEU A 28 -6.64 -3.37 0.34
C LEU A 28 -7.09 -2.44 1.46
N TYR A 29 -6.68 -1.19 1.40
CA TYR A 29 -7.13 -0.14 2.32
C TYR A 29 -8.44 0.49 1.83
N SER A 30 -9.19 1.09 2.75
CA SER A 30 -10.31 1.96 2.38
C SER A 30 -10.40 3.18 3.30
N GLY A 31 -10.86 4.29 2.72
CA GLY A 31 -10.98 5.56 3.42
C GLY A 31 -11.67 6.61 2.57
N ARG A 32 -11.95 7.78 3.14
CA ARG A 32 -12.51 8.91 2.40
C ARG A 32 -11.40 9.86 1.97
N GLY A 33 -11.31 10.13 0.68
CA GLY A 33 -10.31 11.00 0.07
C GLY A 33 -9.01 10.27 -0.29
N TRP A 34 -8.06 11.04 -0.81
CA TRP A 34 -6.78 10.53 -1.29
C TRP A 34 -5.96 9.88 -0.16
N PRO A 35 -5.35 8.70 -0.39
CA PRO A 35 -4.48 8.08 0.61
C PRO A 35 -3.24 8.95 0.88
N THR A 36 -2.74 8.92 2.11
CA THR A 36 -1.47 9.57 2.42
C THR A 36 -0.34 8.92 1.62
N PRO A 37 0.66 9.68 1.12
CA PRO A 37 1.78 9.12 0.37
C PRO A 37 2.51 7.99 1.10
N CYS A 38 2.56 8.02 2.44
CA CYS A 38 3.24 7.00 3.24
C CYS A 38 2.41 5.73 3.50
N LEU A 39 1.14 5.68 3.08
CA LEU A 39 0.29 4.51 3.32
C LEU A 39 0.69 3.38 2.36
N GLY A 40 0.83 2.16 2.92
CA GLY A 40 1.03 0.93 2.17
C GLY A 40 2.41 0.75 1.54
N VAL A 41 2.58 -0.38 0.85
CA VAL A 41 3.76 -0.75 0.06
C VAL A 41 3.39 -0.95 -1.41
N LEU A 42 4.37 -1.09 -2.30
CA LEU A 42 4.13 -1.37 -3.72
C LEU A 42 3.25 -2.61 -3.89
N GLY A 43 2.18 -2.47 -4.68
CA GLY A 43 1.19 -3.52 -4.94
C GLY A 43 -0.04 -3.45 -4.04
N ASP A 44 -0.01 -2.62 -2.99
CA ASP A 44 -1.18 -2.33 -2.20
C ASP A 44 -2.22 -1.54 -3.00
N MET A 45 -3.47 -1.68 -2.60
CA MET A 45 -4.62 -1.06 -3.22
C MET A 45 -5.35 -0.17 -2.22
N TYR A 46 -5.98 0.89 -2.68
CA TYR A 46 -6.78 1.78 -1.84
C TYR A 46 -8.11 2.10 -2.50
N LEU A 47 -9.18 2.01 -1.72
CA LEU A 47 -10.53 2.34 -2.14
C LEU A 47 -10.96 3.68 -1.56
N ASP A 48 -11.10 4.71 -2.41
CA ASP A 48 -11.67 5.98 -1.98
C ASP A 48 -13.19 5.88 -1.90
N LEU A 49 -13.72 5.82 -0.69
CA LEU A 49 -15.15 5.74 -0.40
C LEU A 49 -15.91 7.04 -0.69
N ALA A 50 -15.22 8.16 -0.92
CA ALA A 50 -15.86 9.43 -1.27
C ALA A 50 -16.13 9.54 -2.78
N THR A 51 -15.16 9.14 -3.61
CA THR A 51 -15.25 9.26 -5.07
C THR A 51 -15.48 7.93 -5.79
N TYR A 52 -15.37 6.82 -5.07
CA TYR A 52 -15.35 5.45 -5.62
C TYR A 52 -14.19 5.20 -6.58
N ASP A 53 -13.08 5.93 -6.41
CA ASP A 53 -11.83 5.66 -7.11
C ASP A 53 -11.13 4.43 -6.49
N LEU A 54 -10.60 3.59 -7.36
CA LEU A 54 -9.67 2.55 -6.98
C LEU A 54 -8.26 3.03 -7.31
N LEU A 55 -7.34 2.92 -6.36
CA LEU A 55 -5.94 3.30 -6.54
C LEU A 55 -5.03 2.10 -6.27
N ALA A 56 -3.88 2.06 -6.94
CA ALA A 56 -2.79 1.14 -6.64
C ALA A 56 -1.51 1.90 -6.31
N LYS A 57 -0.74 1.35 -5.35
CA LYS A 57 0.56 1.87 -4.98
C LYS A 57 1.62 1.32 -5.94
N LEU A 58 2.14 2.18 -6.81
CA LEU A 58 3.20 1.90 -7.77
C LEU A 58 4.46 2.70 -7.42
N SER A 59 5.54 2.55 -8.20
CA SER A 59 6.82 3.21 -7.95
C SER A 59 6.71 4.74 -7.90
N GLY A 60 5.80 5.34 -8.67
CA GLY A 60 5.46 6.77 -8.64
C GLY A 60 4.38 7.16 -7.62
N GLY A 61 4.08 6.30 -6.65
CA GLY A 61 3.05 6.55 -5.64
C GLY A 61 1.66 6.00 -6.00
N TRP A 62 0.62 6.65 -5.50
CA TRP A 62 -0.76 6.19 -5.67
C TRP A 62 -1.32 6.59 -7.03
N ASN A 63 -1.68 5.60 -7.85
CA ASN A 63 -2.17 5.79 -9.21
C ASN A 63 -3.63 5.34 -9.32
N ILE A 64 -4.48 6.16 -9.95
CA ILE A 64 -5.90 5.84 -10.16
C ILE A 64 -6.04 4.77 -11.21
N TRP A 65 -6.79 3.71 -10.91
CA TRP A 65 -7.23 2.73 -11.87
C TRP A 65 -8.26 3.35 -12.80
N ALA A 66 -7.92 3.46 -14.08
CA ALA A 66 -8.82 3.99 -15.11
C ALA A 66 -10.03 3.09 -15.36
N GLY A 67 -10.01 1.85 -14.84
CA GLY A 67 -11.08 0.89 -15.08
C GLY A 67 -11.16 0.45 -16.54
N PRO A 68 -12.22 -0.30 -16.88
CA PRO A 68 -12.56 -0.54 -18.26
C PRO A 68 -13.13 0.73 -18.87
N ALA A 69 -12.25 1.62 -19.35
CA ALA A 69 -12.65 2.79 -20.12
C ALA A 69 -13.34 2.32 -21.41
N TYR A 70 -14.66 2.51 -21.47
CA TYR A 70 -15.44 2.20 -22.66
C TYR A 70 -15.19 3.28 -23.72
N GLY A 71 -14.29 3.01 -24.66
CA GLY A 71 -14.42 3.54 -26.01
C GLY A 71 -15.63 2.86 -26.66
N ARG A 72 -16.39 3.59 -27.47
CA ARG A 72 -17.68 3.17 -28.05
C ARG A 72 -17.57 2.00 -29.06
N GLU A 73 -16.39 1.40 -29.21
CA GLU A 73 -16.10 0.34 -30.17
C GLU A 73 -16.17 -1.02 -29.48
N VAL A 74 -17.16 -1.79 -29.91
CA VAL A 74 -17.70 -3.01 -29.28
C VAL A 74 -16.98 -4.26 -29.77
N ASP A 75 -15.86 -4.11 -30.48
CA ASP A 75 -15.21 -5.26 -31.09
C ASP A 75 -14.25 -5.96 -30.10
N ASP A 76 -14.37 -7.28 -30.06
CA ASP A 76 -13.52 -8.19 -29.27
C ASP A 76 -12.20 -8.51 -30.00
N SER A 77 -11.88 -7.77 -31.06
CA SER A 77 -10.62 -7.94 -31.78
C SER A 77 -9.41 -7.71 -30.87
N GLU A 78 -8.35 -8.48 -31.15
CA GLU A 78 -7.06 -8.44 -30.45
C GLU A 78 -6.45 -7.03 -30.40
N TYR A 79 -6.74 -6.21 -31.41
CA TYR A 79 -6.36 -4.81 -31.47
C TYR A 79 -6.97 -3.99 -30.31
N HIS A 80 -8.27 -4.15 -30.02
CA HIS A 80 -8.91 -3.49 -28.90
C HIS A 80 -8.41 -4.00 -27.56
N TRP A 81 -8.07 -5.28 -27.47
CA TRP A 81 -7.47 -5.84 -26.26
C TRP A 81 -6.10 -5.22 -25.95
N SER A 82 -5.22 -5.09 -26.95
CA SER A 82 -3.91 -4.46 -26.77
C SER A 82 -4.01 -3.01 -26.29
N ARG A 83 -4.92 -2.24 -26.86
CA ARG A 83 -5.19 -0.85 -26.43
C ARG A 83 -5.77 -0.79 -25.03
N PHE A 84 -6.68 -1.70 -24.69
CA PHE A 84 -7.24 -1.83 -23.36
C PHE A 84 -6.18 -2.20 -22.31
N LYS A 85 -5.29 -3.15 -22.64
CA LYS A 85 -4.19 -3.60 -21.79
C LYS A 85 -3.26 -2.45 -21.41
N ALA A 86 -3.01 -1.51 -22.33
CA ALA A 86 -2.21 -0.31 -22.06
C ALA A 86 -2.81 0.61 -20.97
N HIS A 87 -4.10 0.46 -20.64
CA HIS A 87 -4.75 1.20 -19.56
C HIS A 87 -4.81 0.43 -18.23
N LEU A 88 -4.38 -0.83 -18.21
CA LEU A 88 -4.32 -1.61 -16.98
C LEU A 88 -3.03 -1.32 -16.22
N HIS A 89 -3.13 -1.23 -14.89
CA HIS A 89 -1.94 -1.12 -14.04
C HIS A 89 -1.27 -2.49 -13.91
N PRO A 90 -0.02 -2.66 -14.34
CA PRO A 90 0.71 -3.91 -14.14
C PRO A 90 1.08 -4.07 -12.67
N HIS A 91 1.11 -5.31 -12.19
CA HIS A 91 1.57 -5.64 -10.86
C HIS A 91 3.06 -5.29 -10.71
N PRO A 92 3.50 -4.67 -9.60
CA PRO A 92 4.88 -4.21 -9.45
C PRO A 92 5.93 -5.33 -9.44
N SER A 93 5.54 -6.60 -9.23
CA SER A 93 6.47 -7.73 -9.37
C SER A 93 6.85 -8.04 -10.82
N VAL A 94 6.10 -7.55 -11.81
CA VAL A 94 6.36 -7.79 -13.24
C VAL A 94 7.66 -7.10 -13.70
N LEU A 95 8.19 -6.15 -12.91
CA LEU A 95 9.47 -5.49 -13.18
C LEU A 95 10.70 -6.38 -12.93
N ARG A 96 10.53 -7.63 -12.49
CA ARG A 96 11.63 -8.61 -12.49
C ARG A 96 11.54 -9.40 -13.79
N ASP A 97 12.52 -9.22 -14.66
CA ASP A 97 12.66 -9.81 -16.02
C ASP A 97 12.55 -11.34 -16.11
N GLU A 98 12.33 -12.05 -15.01
CA GLU A 98 12.35 -13.52 -14.95
C GLU A 98 10.95 -14.17 -15.03
N LEU A 99 9.87 -13.38 -14.96
CA LEU A 99 8.53 -13.94 -15.02
C LEU A 99 8.09 -14.13 -16.48
N SER A 100 7.64 -15.35 -16.80
CA SER A 100 7.03 -15.67 -18.09
C SER A 100 5.95 -14.62 -18.44
N PRO A 101 5.86 -14.13 -19.69
CA PRO A 101 4.87 -13.12 -20.10
C PRO A 101 3.43 -13.49 -19.72
N SER A 102 3.12 -14.79 -19.70
CA SER A 102 1.84 -15.38 -19.29
C SER A 102 1.49 -15.17 -17.81
N SER A 103 2.45 -14.80 -16.98
CA SER A 103 2.28 -14.54 -15.54
C SER A 103 2.08 -13.05 -15.22
N SER A 104 1.97 -12.20 -16.24
CA SER A 104 1.68 -10.79 -16.05
C SER A 104 0.32 -10.62 -15.37
N ARG A 105 0.32 -9.94 -14.24
CA ARG A 105 -0.90 -9.61 -13.49
C ARG A 105 -1.19 -8.13 -13.56
N PHE A 106 -2.47 -7.81 -13.57
CA PHE A 106 -2.98 -6.45 -13.72
C PHE A 106 -4.06 -6.18 -12.69
N LEU A 107 -4.14 -4.92 -12.26
CA LEU A 107 -5.18 -4.49 -11.33
C LEU A 107 -6.55 -4.60 -11.99
N TRP A 108 -7.44 -5.36 -11.36
CA TRP A 108 -8.82 -5.54 -11.80
C TRP A 108 -9.79 -5.45 -10.63
N CYS A 109 -10.96 -4.89 -10.89
CA CYS A 109 -12.07 -4.84 -9.95
C CYS A 109 -13.31 -5.43 -10.62
N ASN A 110 -14.03 -6.27 -9.88
CA ASN A 110 -15.33 -6.81 -10.27
C ASN A 110 -16.30 -6.82 -9.07
N GLU A 111 -17.40 -7.57 -9.17
CA GLU A 111 -18.41 -7.65 -8.10
C GLU A 111 -17.96 -8.47 -6.87
N ASP A 112 -16.90 -9.27 -7.00
CA ASP A 112 -16.38 -10.13 -5.94
C ASP A 112 -15.27 -9.42 -5.14
N GLY A 113 -14.52 -8.53 -5.78
CA GLY A 113 -13.48 -7.77 -5.11
C GLY A 113 -12.53 -7.04 -6.05
N VAL A 114 -11.39 -6.67 -5.47
CA VAL A 114 -10.27 -6.04 -6.15
C VAL A 114 -9.07 -6.94 -6.00
N TYR A 115 -8.41 -7.25 -7.12
CA TYR A 115 -7.37 -8.25 -7.18
C TYR A 115 -6.37 -7.94 -8.30
N TRP A 116 -5.24 -8.63 -8.27
CA TRP A 116 -4.25 -8.67 -9.35
C TRP A 116 -4.51 -9.91 -10.19
N TRP A 117 -5.09 -9.74 -11.38
CA TRP A 117 -5.56 -10.82 -12.25
C TRP A 117 -4.67 -11.00 -13.47
N THR A 118 -4.61 -12.21 -13.97
CA THR A 118 -4.00 -12.50 -15.27
C THR A 118 -4.82 -11.91 -16.42
N GLU A 119 -4.15 -11.73 -17.56
CA GLU A 119 -4.76 -11.28 -18.81
C GLU A 119 -5.98 -12.13 -19.23
N ASP A 120 -5.87 -13.45 -19.13
CA ASP A 120 -6.96 -14.38 -19.47
C ASP A 120 -8.17 -14.25 -18.54
N GLU A 121 -7.93 -14.06 -17.24
CA GLU A 121 -9.00 -13.88 -16.25
C GLU A 121 -9.76 -12.58 -16.50
N ILE A 122 -9.03 -11.48 -16.76
CA ILE A 122 -9.64 -10.18 -17.07
C ILE A 122 -10.42 -10.27 -18.37
N HIS A 123 -9.87 -10.93 -19.40
CA HIS A 123 -10.54 -11.09 -20.68
C HIS A 123 -11.88 -11.83 -20.54
N LYS A 124 -11.92 -12.90 -19.73
CA LYS A 124 -13.15 -13.65 -19.42
C LYS A 124 -14.17 -12.82 -18.62
N ASP A 125 -13.73 -12.08 -17.62
CA ASP A 125 -14.62 -11.35 -16.71
C ASP A 125 -15.11 -10.03 -17.27
N ARG A 126 -14.29 -9.33 -18.07
CA ARG A 126 -14.68 -8.12 -18.80
C ARG A 126 -15.98 -8.31 -19.59
N ARG A 127 -16.20 -9.51 -20.17
CA ARG A 127 -17.45 -9.85 -20.89
C ARG A 127 -18.68 -9.83 -19.98
N LYS A 128 -18.55 -10.26 -18.72
CA LYS A 128 -19.65 -10.25 -17.73
C LYS A 128 -20.01 -8.83 -17.31
N VAL A 129 -18.98 -8.01 -17.14
CA VAL A 129 -19.06 -6.59 -16.75
C VAL A 129 -19.77 -5.74 -17.83
N ARG A 130 -19.91 -6.23 -19.08
CA ARG A 130 -20.58 -5.52 -20.18
C ARG A 130 -22.10 -5.35 -20.00
N ASN A 131 -22.76 -6.27 -19.32
CA ASN A 131 -24.22 -6.39 -19.32
C ASN A 131 -24.95 -5.48 -18.30
N VAL A 132 -24.29 -4.42 -17.81
CA VAL A 132 -24.83 -3.54 -16.75
C VAL A 132 -25.31 -2.20 -17.36
N PRO A 133 -26.52 -1.69 -16.98
CA PRO A 133 -27.22 -0.62 -17.69
C PRO A 133 -26.60 0.79 -17.63
N SER A 134 -27.16 1.63 -18.51
CA SER A 134 -26.58 2.70 -19.35
C SER A 134 -26.40 4.09 -18.71
N ASN A 135 -25.73 4.23 -17.56
CA ASN A 135 -25.28 5.57 -17.14
C ASN A 135 -23.84 5.83 -17.57
N ASP A 136 -23.68 6.41 -18.77
CA ASP A 136 -22.42 6.55 -19.49
C ASP A 136 -21.30 7.24 -18.69
N TYR A 137 -21.62 8.22 -17.84
CA TYR A 137 -20.61 8.97 -17.08
C TYR A 137 -19.85 8.09 -16.07
N VAL A 138 -20.55 7.14 -15.45
CA VAL A 138 -19.92 6.27 -14.43
C VAL A 138 -19.13 5.14 -15.08
N ARG A 139 -19.34 4.85 -16.38
CA ARG A 139 -18.64 3.78 -17.11
C ARG A 139 -17.19 4.13 -17.45
N MET A 140 -16.88 5.41 -17.67
CA MET A 140 -15.60 5.80 -18.28
C MET A 140 -14.37 5.61 -17.38
N ASN A 141 -14.54 5.37 -16.07
CA ASN A 141 -13.44 5.27 -15.12
C ASN A 141 -13.53 4.06 -14.17
N GLY A 142 -14.37 3.05 -14.46
CA GLY A 142 -14.55 1.87 -13.61
C GLY A 142 -15.21 2.12 -12.24
N ARG A 143 -15.50 3.38 -11.87
CA ARG A 143 -16.09 3.76 -10.58
C ARG A 143 -17.42 3.08 -10.30
N TRP A 144 -18.19 2.74 -11.34
CA TRP A 144 -19.46 2.05 -11.18
C TRP A 144 -19.28 0.65 -10.59
N ILE A 145 -18.21 -0.06 -10.96
CA ILE A 145 -17.88 -1.39 -10.45
C ILE A 145 -17.48 -1.25 -8.99
N VAL A 146 -16.60 -0.29 -8.70
CA VAL A 146 -16.16 0.03 -7.34
C VAL A 146 -17.35 0.41 -6.46
N ARG A 147 -18.25 1.27 -6.93
CA ARG A 147 -19.45 1.66 -6.20
C ARG A 147 -20.36 0.47 -5.90
N ARG A 148 -20.52 -0.46 -6.85
CA ARG A 148 -21.32 -1.67 -6.65
C ARG A 148 -20.67 -2.59 -5.62
N LEU A 149 -19.35 -2.78 -5.71
CA LEU A 149 -18.55 -3.51 -4.72
C LEU A 149 -18.71 -2.89 -3.33
N VAL A 150 -18.59 -1.56 -3.23
CA VAL A 150 -18.72 -0.82 -1.97
C VAL A 150 -20.12 -0.96 -1.40
N SER A 151 -21.15 -0.78 -2.23
CA SER A 151 -22.55 -0.91 -1.82
C SER A 151 -22.83 -2.31 -1.28
N ARG A 152 -22.24 -3.36 -1.87
CA ARG A 152 -22.40 -4.74 -1.41
C ARG A 152 -21.66 -4.99 -0.09
N LYS A 153 -20.37 -4.64 -0.02
CA LYS A 153 -19.51 -4.95 1.14
C LYS A 153 -19.74 -4.04 2.33
N TYR A 154 -20.09 -2.77 2.12
CA TYR A 154 -20.20 -1.74 3.16
C TYR A 154 -21.62 -1.20 3.34
N SER A 155 -22.64 -1.87 2.80
CA SER A 155 -24.06 -1.52 3.03
C SER A 155 -24.42 -1.37 4.51
N HIS A 156 -23.71 -2.08 5.38
CA HIS A 156 -23.90 -2.03 6.83
C HIS A 156 -23.27 -0.80 7.51
N LEU A 157 -22.39 -0.06 6.83
CA LEU A 157 -21.70 1.11 7.39
C LEU A 157 -22.42 2.43 7.12
N GLU A 158 -23.34 2.47 6.15
CA GLU A 158 -24.17 3.65 5.93
C GLU A 158 -25.16 3.75 7.09
N PRO A 159 -25.09 4.80 7.94
CA PRO A 159 -26.08 4.98 8.98
C PRO A 159 -27.46 5.10 8.29
N PRO A 160 -28.50 4.44 8.82
CA PRO A 160 -29.83 4.49 8.23
C PRO A 160 -30.19 5.96 8.04
N GLN A 161 -30.43 6.37 6.79
CA GLN A 161 -30.83 7.74 6.49
C GLN A 161 -32.17 8.00 7.17
N LYS A 162 -32.11 8.55 8.38
CA LYS A 162 -33.26 9.03 9.16
C LYS A 162 -33.88 10.18 8.39
N GLY A 163 -34.81 9.87 7.48
CA GLY A 163 -35.48 10.91 6.70
C GLY A 163 -36.29 10.44 5.50
N GLN A 164 -36.02 9.28 4.91
CA GLN A 164 -36.93 8.73 3.89
C GLN A 164 -38.11 8.02 4.57
N VAL A 165 -39.02 8.84 5.11
CA VAL A 165 -40.42 8.45 5.29
C VAL A 165 -40.89 8.01 3.91
N ARG A 166 -41.08 6.70 3.73
CA ARG A 166 -41.76 6.15 2.57
C ARG A 166 -43.17 6.74 2.56
N LYS A 167 -43.36 7.85 1.84
CA LYS A 167 -44.68 8.28 1.40
C LYS A 167 -45.11 7.24 0.37
N SER A 168 -45.85 6.24 0.83
CA SER A 168 -46.68 5.39 0.00
C SER A 168 -47.55 6.31 -0.85
N ALA A 169 -47.35 6.29 -2.16
CA ALA A 169 -48.11 7.08 -3.10
C ALA A 169 -49.43 6.35 -3.40
N ASP A 170 -50.53 6.89 -2.89
CA ASP A 170 -51.81 6.86 -3.58
C ASP A 170 -51.95 8.10 -4.47
N HIS A 171 -52.67 7.92 -5.57
CA HIS A 171 -53.04 8.88 -6.61
C HIS A 171 -53.29 10.33 -6.16
N SER A 172 -52.80 11.31 -6.93
CA SER A 172 -53.65 12.24 -7.71
C SER A 172 -52.81 13.36 -8.34
N THR A 173 -53.22 13.76 -9.54
CA THR A 173 -52.79 14.91 -10.34
C THR A 173 -53.00 16.24 -9.60
N ASP A 174 -52.01 17.14 -9.66
CA ASP A 174 -52.17 18.54 -10.11
C ASP A 174 -50.94 19.41 -9.78
N THR A 175 -50.39 20.03 -10.84
CA THR A 175 -49.65 21.31 -10.86
C THR A 175 -50.50 22.45 -10.24
N PRO A 176 -49.99 23.66 -9.87
CA PRO A 176 -48.73 24.32 -10.24
C PRO A 176 -48.05 25.20 -9.14
N LYS A 177 -46.90 25.81 -9.51
CA LYS A 177 -46.48 27.22 -9.30
C LYS A 177 -45.05 27.45 -8.77
N SER A 178 -44.47 28.46 -9.41
CA SER A 178 -43.13 29.03 -9.41
C SER A 178 -42.63 29.67 -8.11
N GLY A 179 -41.31 29.56 -7.90
CA GLY A 179 -40.39 30.66 -7.51
C GLY A 179 -39.96 30.73 -6.04
N PRO A 180 -38.88 31.46 -5.67
CA PRO A 180 -37.77 32.00 -6.47
C PRO A 180 -36.36 31.60 -5.95
N ALA A 181 -35.36 32.01 -6.73
CA ALA A 181 -33.93 31.77 -6.58
C ALA A 181 -33.31 32.18 -5.23
N LEU A 182 -32.39 31.35 -4.72
CA LEU A 182 -31.42 31.72 -3.70
C LEU A 182 -29.99 31.52 -4.21
N LYS A 183 -29.36 32.66 -4.48
CA LYS A 183 -27.92 32.87 -4.63
C LYS A 183 -27.18 32.55 -3.32
N LYS A 184 -25.90 32.14 -3.47
CA LYS A 184 -24.74 32.19 -2.53
C LYS A 184 -24.10 30.79 -2.41
N ARG A 185 -22.79 30.60 -2.39
CA ARG A 185 -21.63 31.48 -2.42
C ARG A 185 -20.45 30.57 -2.78
N ARG A 186 -19.68 30.95 -3.79
CA ARG A 186 -18.38 30.34 -4.13
C ARG A 186 -17.38 30.82 -3.08
N LEU A 187 -16.81 29.90 -2.31
CA LEU A 187 -15.68 30.16 -1.43
C LEU A 187 -14.42 29.78 -2.20
N GLU A 188 -13.73 30.82 -2.66
CA GLU A 188 -12.37 30.76 -3.16
C GLU A 188 -11.43 30.55 -1.97
N THR A 189 -10.58 29.53 -2.05
CA THR A 189 -9.37 29.42 -1.23
C THR A 189 -8.18 29.80 -2.09
N SER A 190 -7.90 31.10 -2.12
CA SER A 190 -6.61 31.68 -2.47
C SER A 190 -5.84 31.92 -1.18
N ALA A 191 -4.60 31.42 -1.12
CA ALA A 191 -3.47 31.93 -0.33
C ALA A 191 -2.52 30.78 -0.04
N ILE A 192 -1.31 30.84 -0.61
CA ILE A 192 -0.02 30.67 0.06
C ILE A 192 1.05 30.70 -1.05
N ASN A 193 1.82 31.79 -1.03
CA ASN A 193 3.17 32.04 -1.60
C ASN A 193 3.25 33.37 -2.35
N GLN A 194 3.16 34.45 -1.58
CA GLN A 194 3.84 35.72 -1.85
C GLN A 194 5.22 35.73 -1.18
N ARG A 195 6.06 36.63 -1.69
CA ARG A 195 7.36 37.12 -1.17
C ARG A 195 8.60 36.42 -1.69
N ILE A 196 9.00 36.83 -2.90
CA ILE A 196 10.36 37.34 -3.12
C ILE A 196 10.21 38.65 -3.92
N ASP A 197 9.91 39.73 -3.21
CA ASP A 197 10.25 41.08 -3.65
C ASP A 197 11.37 41.53 -2.71
N GLU A 198 12.52 41.88 -3.27
CA GLU A 198 13.47 42.90 -2.79
C GLU A 198 14.81 42.73 -3.51
N ASN A 199 14.97 43.45 -4.62
CA ASN A 199 16.22 44.14 -4.95
C ASN A 199 15.95 45.13 -6.08
N LYS A 200 15.33 46.25 -5.71
CA LYS A 200 15.20 47.44 -6.54
C LYS A 200 16.19 48.47 -6.02
N THR A 201 17.47 48.20 -6.24
CA THR A 201 18.55 49.15 -5.93
C THR A 201 18.66 50.14 -7.08
N ALA A 202 18.44 51.40 -6.75
CA ALA A 202 18.49 52.54 -7.64
C ALA A 202 19.87 52.70 -8.30
N SER A 203 19.87 52.89 -9.61
CA SER A 203 20.96 53.52 -10.34
C SER A 203 20.37 54.56 -11.28
N SER A 204 20.35 55.80 -10.78
CA SER A 204 20.19 57.00 -11.58
C SER A 204 21.50 57.28 -12.30
N SER A 205 21.49 57.41 -13.63
CA SER A 205 22.48 58.24 -14.32
C SER A 205 22.09 58.52 -15.76
N THR A 206 21.89 59.82 -16.02
CA THR A 206 22.28 60.58 -17.22
C THR A 206 21.68 60.21 -18.57
N SER A 207 20.71 61.05 -18.95
CA SER A 207 20.18 61.30 -20.28
C SER A 207 21.28 61.60 -21.31
N SER A 208 21.39 60.74 -22.32
CA SER A 208 22.09 61.03 -23.58
C SER A 208 21.05 61.05 -24.71
N PRO A 209 21.01 62.09 -25.56
CA PRO A 209 19.94 62.28 -26.54
C PRO A 209 20.21 61.54 -27.85
N GLY A 210 19.21 60.77 -28.29
CA GLY A 210 18.84 60.65 -29.71
C GLY A 210 19.51 59.55 -30.53
N MET A 211 19.12 58.30 -30.32
CA MET A 211 19.15 57.28 -31.37
C MET A 211 17.78 56.61 -31.47
N PRO A 212 17.20 56.45 -32.67
CA PRO A 212 15.86 55.89 -32.84
C PRO A 212 15.84 54.41 -32.43
N GLU A 213 15.19 54.20 -31.30
CA GLU A 213 14.88 52.97 -30.59
C GLU A 213 13.88 52.12 -31.38
N GLN A 214 14.34 51.34 -32.37
CA GLN A 214 13.43 50.58 -33.24
C GLN A 214 13.80 49.12 -33.56
N TYR A 215 14.75 48.49 -32.86
CA TYR A 215 15.18 47.12 -33.18
C TYR A 215 15.36 46.13 -32.00
N GLU A 216 14.75 46.35 -30.83
CA GLU A 216 14.86 45.40 -29.70
C GLU A 216 13.79 44.30 -29.65
N GLY A 217 12.77 44.33 -30.52
CA GLY A 217 11.60 43.46 -30.43
C GLY A 217 11.89 41.94 -30.35
N PRO A 218 12.70 41.36 -31.27
CA PRO A 218 12.90 39.91 -31.31
C PRO A 218 13.76 39.36 -30.16
N LEU A 219 14.82 40.09 -29.77
CA LEU A 219 15.72 39.65 -28.70
C LEU A 219 15.04 39.67 -27.33
N MET A 220 14.18 40.66 -27.07
CA MET A 220 13.40 40.72 -25.84
C MET A 220 12.41 39.56 -25.73
N GLN A 221 11.80 39.15 -26.85
CA GLN A 221 10.91 37.99 -26.87
C GLN A 221 11.65 36.68 -26.57
N VAL A 222 12.84 36.47 -27.18
CA VAL A 222 13.66 35.27 -26.91
C VAL A 222 14.09 35.22 -25.44
N ARG A 223 14.52 36.35 -24.88
CA ARG A 223 14.88 36.46 -23.46
C ARG A 223 13.71 36.12 -22.55
N GLU A 224 12.51 36.60 -22.84
CA GLU A 224 11.33 36.32 -22.02
C GLU A 224 10.92 34.84 -22.11
N GLN A 225 10.94 34.25 -23.31
CA GLN A 225 10.69 32.81 -23.48
C GLN A 225 11.71 31.96 -22.71
N PHE A 226 12.99 32.32 -22.77
CA PHE A 226 14.04 31.64 -22.02
C PHE A 226 13.83 31.76 -20.50
N ASN A 227 13.45 32.94 -20.01
CA ASN A 227 13.14 33.14 -18.59
C ASN A 227 11.94 32.30 -18.13
N ILE A 228 10.88 32.22 -18.93
CA ILE A 228 9.69 31.39 -18.63
C ILE A 228 10.10 29.91 -18.57
N PHE A 229 10.87 29.45 -19.55
CA PHE A 229 11.38 28.08 -19.59
C PHE A 229 12.22 27.76 -18.34
N LEU A 230 13.20 28.61 -17.99
CA LEU A 230 14.04 28.41 -16.81
C LEU A 230 13.21 28.39 -15.52
N ARG A 231 12.24 29.29 -15.36
CA ARG A 231 11.36 29.30 -14.18
C ARG A 231 10.55 28.02 -14.06
N SER A 232 9.99 27.55 -15.17
CA SER A 232 9.23 26.29 -15.23
C SER A 232 10.12 25.10 -14.84
N THR A 233 11.32 24.99 -15.42
CA THR A 233 12.27 23.92 -15.14
C THR A 233 12.71 23.92 -13.67
N ILE A 234 13.02 25.09 -13.10
CA ILE A 234 13.40 25.22 -11.68
C ILE A 234 12.22 24.83 -10.77
N GLN A 235 11.00 25.23 -11.12
CA GLN A 235 9.81 24.92 -10.33
C GLN A 235 9.50 23.42 -10.37
N SER A 236 9.62 22.78 -11.53
CA SER A 236 9.47 21.34 -11.70
C SER A 236 10.50 20.57 -10.86
N ALA A 237 11.78 20.94 -10.95
CA ALA A 237 12.83 20.30 -10.17
C ALA A 237 12.65 20.47 -8.65
N ARG A 238 12.12 21.63 -8.21
CA ARG A 238 11.77 21.84 -6.79
C ARG A 238 10.62 20.93 -6.35
N GLN A 239 9.60 20.74 -7.18
CA GLN A 239 8.48 19.88 -6.83
C GLN A 239 8.92 18.41 -6.74
N GLU A 240 9.71 17.94 -7.70
CA GLU A 240 10.32 16.61 -7.68
C GLU A 240 11.14 16.39 -6.40
N ALA A 241 12.02 17.34 -6.04
CA ALA A 241 12.78 17.25 -4.80
C ALA A 241 11.89 17.21 -3.53
N VAL A 242 10.77 17.95 -3.52
CA VAL A 242 9.80 17.88 -2.40
C VAL A 242 9.15 16.51 -2.33
N GLU A 243 8.72 15.95 -3.46
CA GLU A 243 8.13 14.61 -3.54
C GLU A 243 9.10 13.53 -3.05
N ASP A 244 10.37 13.60 -3.46
CA ASP A 244 11.44 12.72 -2.97
C ASP A 244 11.66 12.81 -1.46
N THR A 245 11.68 14.03 -0.90
CA THR A 245 11.84 14.20 0.56
C THR A 245 10.66 13.64 1.35
N VAL A 246 9.45 13.70 0.79
CA VAL A 246 8.26 13.08 1.39
C VAL A 246 8.37 11.56 1.33
N ASP A 247 8.77 10.98 0.19
CA ASP A 247 9.00 9.53 0.06
C ASP A 247 10.07 9.03 1.06
N LEU A 248 11.20 9.72 1.16
CA LEU A 248 12.25 9.36 2.11
C LEU A 248 11.76 9.41 3.56
N ARG A 249 10.96 10.42 3.93
CA ARG A 249 10.36 10.51 5.27
C ARG A 249 9.42 9.35 5.53
N CYS A 250 8.57 9.00 4.55
CA CYS A 250 7.69 7.85 4.65
C CYS A 250 8.47 6.54 4.85
N ARG A 251 9.56 6.35 4.09
CA ARG A 251 10.43 5.16 4.23
C ARG A 251 11.10 5.10 5.60
N LEU A 252 11.51 6.25 6.13
CA LEU A 252 12.09 6.34 7.47
C LEU A 252 11.09 5.97 8.56
N GLU A 253 9.88 6.52 8.52
CA GLU A 253 8.78 6.16 9.46
C GLU A 253 8.42 4.66 9.40
N ALA A 254 8.43 4.08 8.20
CA ALA A 254 8.18 2.65 8.00
C ALA A 254 9.31 1.79 8.60
N VAL A 255 10.57 2.20 8.43
CA VAL A 255 11.73 1.51 9.04
C VAL A 255 11.70 1.61 10.55
N GLU A 256 11.41 2.79 11.11
CA GLU A 256 11.26 2.97 12.57
C GLU A 256 10.15 2.10 13.15
N SER A 257 9.01 2.01 12.47
CA SER A 257 7.90 1.15 12.89
C SER A 257 8.28 -0.33 12.88
N ARG A 258 9.03 -0.78 11.86
CA ARG A 258 9.57 -2.16 11.79
C ARG A 258 10.59 -2.42 12.90
N ALA A 259 11.47 -1.46 13.19
CA ALA A 259 12.45 -1.56 14.26
C ALA A 259 11.76 -1.73 15.62
N LYS A 260 10.76 -0.89 15.94
CA LYS A 260 9.97 -1.00 17.18
C LYS A 260 9.28 -2.36 17.32
N LYS A 261 8.73 -2.90 16.22
CA LYS A 261 8.12 -4.24 16.22
C LYS A 261 9.17 -5.33 16.48
N ALA A 262 10.33 -5.23 15.84
CA ALA A 262 11.42 -6.18 16.04
C ALA A 262 11.94 -6.16 17.48
N GLU A 263 12.07 -4.98 18.09
CA GLU A 263 12.42 -4.82 19.51
C GLU A 263 11.39 -5.52 20.43
N ALA A 264 10.10 -5.33 20.17
CA ALA A 264 9.05 -6.00 20.92
C ALA A 264 9.14 -7.55 20.79
N ASP A 265 9.45 -8.06 19.60
CA ASP A 265 9.64 -9.49 19.37
C ASP A 265 10.89 -10.05 20.08
N VAL A 266 12.00 -9.29 20.11
CA VAL A 266 13.22 -9.64 20.85
C VAL A 266 12.92 -9.74 22.34
N THR A 267 12.27 -8.72 22.93
CA THR A 267 11.92 -8.76 24.37
C THR A 267 11.01 -9.94 24.73
N LYS A 268 10.13 -10.36 23.80
CA LYS A 268 9.30 -11.56 23.97
C LYS A 268 10.12 -12.85 23.92
N ARG A 269 11.13 -12.93 23.05
CA ARG A 269 12.07 -14.06 23.00
C ARG A 269 12.92 -14.14 24.25
N ASP A 270 13.42 -13.02 24.76
CA ASP A 270 14.23 -12.98 25.99
C ASP A 270 13.45 -13.52 27.20
N LYS A 271 12.18 -13.14 27.34
CA LYS A 271 11.28 -13.70 28.37
C LYS A 271 11.12 -15.22 28.24
N ARG A 272 11.05 -15.74 27.01
CA ARG A 272 10.97 -17.19 26.76
C ARG A 272 12.27 -17.89 27.10
N ILE A 273 13.41 -17.29 26.78
CA ILE A 273 14.74 -17.81 27.11
C ILE A 273 14.89 -17.89 28.64
N ALA A 274 14.60 -16.81 29.37
CA ALA A 274 14.65 -16.79 30.83
C ALA A 274 13.76 -17.89 31.47
N LYS A 275 12.56 -18.11 30.94
CA LYS A 275 11.68 -19.19 31.40
C LYS A 275 12.28 -20.57 31.14
N LEU A 276 12.90 -20.79 29.98
CA LEU A 276 13.55 -22.06 29.65
C LEU A 276 14.79 -22.31 30.52
N GLU A 277 15.57 -21.28 30.83
CA GLU A 277 16.70 -21.35 31.75
C GLU A 277 16.24 -21.74 33.17
N GLU A 278 15.13 -21.18 33.65
CA GLU A 278 14.53 -21.54 34.94
C GLU A 278 14.10 -23.02 34.97
N GLU A 279 13.44 -23.50 33.91
CA GLU A 279 13.04 -24.91 33.80
C GLU A 279 14.24 -25.85 33.70
N LEU A 280 15.28 -25.47 32.96
CA LEU A 280 16.53 -26.21 32.88
C LEU A 280 17.22 -26.33 34.24
N ALA A 281 17.23 -25.25 35.03
CA ALA A 281 17.76 -25.25 36.38
C ALA A 281 16.97 -26.21 37.31
N LYS A 282 15.64 -26.24 37.22
CA LYS A 282 14.79 -27.18 37.98
C LYS A 282 15.07 -28.63 37.62
N VAL A 283 15.19 -28.94 36.32
CA VAL A 283 15.49 -30.30 35.84
C VAL A 283 16.88 -30.74 36.30
N SER A 284 17.88 -29.86 36.19
CA SER A 284 19.24 -30.10 36.66
C SER A 284 19.27 -30.41 38.16
N ALA A 285 18.59 -29.60 39.00
CA ALA A 285 18.50 -29.83 40.43
C ALA A 285 17.85 -31.18 40.79
N ARG A 286 16.80 -31.58 40.06
CA ARG A 286 16.17 -32.90 40.22
C ARG A 286 17.13 -34.03 39.84
N GLY A 287 17.83 -33.90 38.72
CA GLY A 287 18.84 -34.88 38.27
C GLY A 287 19.94 -35.09 39.32
N TYR A 288 20.53 -34.00 39.82
CA TYR A 288 21.54 -34.07 40.89
C TYR A 288 21.00 -34.73 42.17
N SER A 289 19.75 -34.43 42.57
CA SER A 289 19.14 -35.04 43.76
C SER A 289 18.93 -36.56 43.60
N GLN A 290 18.50 -37.00 42.42
CA GLN A 290 18.28 -38.42 42.11
C GLN A 290 19.60 -39.20 42.09
N THR A 291 20.63 -38.66 41.43
CA THR A 291 21.98 -39.27 41.38
C THR A 291 22.58 -39.36 42.77
N ARG A 292 22.47 -38.29 43.59
CA ARG A 292 22.94 -38.29 44.98
C ARG A 292 22.22 -39.33 45.84
N ALA A 293 20.90 -39.46 45.70
CA ALA A 293 20.11 -40.47 46.40
C ALA A 293 20.49 -41.90 45.99
N ALA A 294 20.75 -42.13 44.69
CA ALA A 294 21.21 -43.41 44.18
C ALA A 294 22.59 -43.81 44.74
N LEU A 295 23.55 -42.89 44.74
CA LEU A 295 24.89 -43.11 45.32
C LEU A 295 24.82 -43.43 46.82
N HIS A 296 23.96 -42.75 47.58
CA HIS A 296 23.78 -43.02 49.00
C HIS A 296 23.17 -44.42 49.27
N ARG A 297 22.28 -44.90 48.39
CA ARG A 297 21.75 -46.28 48.47
C ARG A 297 22.81 -47.33 48.19
N ILE A 298 23.71 -47.07 47.23
CA ILE A 298 24.83 -47.96 46.91
C ILE A 298 25.80 -48.02 48.08
N GLY A 299 26.21 -46.87 48.64
CA GLY A 299 27.12 -46.81 49.78
C GLY A 299 26.61 -47.55 51.03
N LYS A 300 25.30 -47.46 51.33
CA LYS A 300 24.70 -48.20 52.46
C LYS A 300 24.71 -49.72 52.28
N ARG A 301 24.58 -50.23 51.05
CA ARG A 301 24.63 -51.69 50.79
C ARG A 301 26.03 -52.26 50.96
N SER A 302 27.08 -51.49 50.66
CA SER A 302 28.47 -51.93 50.89
C SER A 302 28.86 -51.99 52.37
N ALA A 303 28.16 -51.29 53.27
CA ALA A 303 28.47 -51.29 54.70
C ALA A 303 27.82 -52.46 55.48
N SER A 304 26.78 -53.11 54.94
CA SER A 304 26.00 -54.13 55.66
C SER A 304 26.29 -55.58 55.24
N GLY A 305 27.34 -55.83 54.47
CA GLY A 305 27.64 -57.19 54.03
C GLY A 305 28.80 -57.25 53.05
N ILE A 306 30.02 -57.10 53.57
CA ILE A 306 31.20 -57.64 52.89
C ILE A 306 31.47 -59.01 53.54
N PRO A 307 31.05 -60.14 52.95
CA PRO A 307 31.80 -61.37 53.15
C PRO A 307 33.20 -61.12 52.61
N ALA A 308 34.22 -61.42 53.43
CA ALA A 308 35.62 -61.28 53.08
C ALA A 308 35.93 -62.02 51.78
N PHE A 309 35.91 -61.31 50.64
CA PHE A 309 36.26 -61.89 49.35
C PHE A 309 37.76 -61.71 49.16
N THR A 310 38.46 -62.84 49.21
CA THR A 310 39.90 -62.98 49.06
C THR A 310 40.35 -62.39 47.73
N ARG A 311 41.31 -61.49 47.80
CA ARG A 311 41.86 -60.71 46.70
C ARG A 311 42.68 -61.60 45.76
N GLN A 312 42.07 -62.13 44.69
CA GLN A 312 42.83 -62.68 43.57
C GLN A 312 43.28 -61.53 42.65
N HIS A 313 44.57 -61.21 42.73
CA HIS A 313 45.26 -60.30 41.81
C HIS A 313 45.31 -60.93 40.41
N ALA A 314 44.40 -60.54 39.52
CA ALA A 314 44.57 -60.74 38.08
C ALA A 314 45.20 -59.48 37.48
N SER A 315 46.48 -59.57 37.16
CA SER A 315 47.25 -58.55 36.46
C SER A 315 46.80 -58.49 34.99
N VAL A 316 45.89 -57.59 34.66
CA VAL A 316 45.52 -57.32 33.27
C VAL A 316 46.50 -56.30 32.71
N LYS A 317 47.40 -56.78 31.85
CA LYS A 317 48.30 -55.99 31.00
C LYS A 317 47.44 -55.35 29.90
N CYS A 318 47.37 -54.02 29.85
CA CYS A 318 46.83 -53.31 28.70
C CYS A 318 47.95 -53.16 27.66
N GLU A 319 47.84 -53.92 26.57
CA GLU A 319 48.51 -53.59 25.30
C GLU A 319 47.74 -52.42 24.66
N LEU A 320 48.50 -51.38 24.34
CA LEU A 320 48.09 -50.22 23.56
C LEU A 320 48.47 -50.51 22.10
N ASP A 321 47.46 -50.61 21.24
CA ASP A 321 47.56 -50.38 19.80
C ASP A 321 46.77 -49.12 19.44
#